data_AF-A0A942WSI4-F1
#
_entry.id   AF-A0A942WSI4-F1
#
_cell.length_a   1.000
_cell.length_b   1.000
_cell.length_c   1.000
_cell.angle_alpha   90.00
_cell.angle_beta   90.00
_cell.angle_gamma   90.00
#
_symmetry.space_group_name_H-M   'P 1'
#
loop_
_entity.id
_entity.type
_entity.pdbx_description
1 polymer ?
#
loop_
_entity_poly.entity_id
_entity_poly.type
_entity_poly.pdbx_seq_one_letter_code
_entity_poly.pdbx_strand_id
1 'polypeptide(L)'
;MVQNIIIGKPLVSLEMLGIDIKQEKTVFDTERFLSRLLVKYGFSKSISEIKRNRKDLIRNLDNTDMEMIKLGKKKVWIVIGE
;
A
#
# COMPACT_ATOMS: atom_id res chain seq x y z
N MET A 1 -2.76 -12.63 -3.95
CA MET A 1 -3.04 -11.19 -3.93
C MET A 1 -1.93 -10.55 -3.13
N VAL A 2 -1.48 -9.35 -3.50
CA VAL A 2 -0.50 -8.60 -2.71
C VAL A 2 -1.07 -8.39 -1.31
N GLN A 3 -0.25 -8.58 -0.28
CA GLN A 3 -0.62 -8.39 1.12
C GLN A 3 0.04 -7.13 1.68
N ASN A 4 1.28 -6.86 1.29
CA ASN A 4 2.04 -5.71 1.75
C ASN A 4 2.66 -4.95 0.56
N ILE A 5 2.57 -3.63 0.59
CA ILE A 5 3.25 -2.72 -0.34
C ILE A 5 4.24 -1.91 0.49
N ILE A 6 5.52 -2.03 0.18
CA ILE A 6 6.60 -1.32 0.84
C ILE A 6 7.07 -0.21 -0.09
N ILE A 7 7.00 1.02 0.37
CA ILE A 7 7.34 2.21 -0.40
C ILE A 7 8.64 2.78 0.13
N GLY A 8 9.65 2.93 -0.73
CA GLY A 8 10.96 3.44 -0.33
C GLY A 8 11.69 2.49 0.64
N LYS A 9 12.55 3.05 1.49
CA LYS A 9 13.33 2.30 2.47
C LYS A 9 12.67 2.35 3.86
N PRO A 10 12.16 1.23 4.39
CA PRO A 10 11.61 1.18 5.74
C PRO A 10 12.61 1.68 6.79
N LEU A 11 12.12 2.42 7.79
CA LEU A 11 12.94 2.87 8.92
C LEU A 11 13.37 1.73 9.84
N VAL A 12 12.58 0.68 9.91
CA VAL A 12 12.83 -0.53 10.72
C VAL A 12 12.73 -1.75 9.83
N SER A 13 13.28 -2.89 10.29
CA SER A 13 13.14 -4.13 9.54
C SER A 13 11.66 -4.54 9.43
N LEU A 14 11.30 -5.13 8.29
CA LEU A 14 9.93 -5.58 8.06
C LEU A 14 9.50 -6.67 9.06
N GLU A 15 10.45 -7.48 9.54
CA GLU A 15 10.23 -8.47 10.60
C GLU A 15 9.77 -7.82 11.91
N MET A 16 10.29 -6.65 12.29
CA MET A 16 9.85 -5.90 13.47
C MET A 16 8.42 -5.35 13.31
N LEU A 17 7.97 -5.13 12.08
CA LEU A 17 6.60 -4.78 11.75
C LEU A 17 5.68 -6.01 11.65
N GLY A 18 6.20 -7.21 11.92
CA GLY A 18 5.47 -8.47 11.80
C GLY A 18 5.26 -8.93 10.37
N ILE A 19 5.98 -8.36 9.41
CA ILE A 19 5.89 -8.72 7.98
C ILE A 19 6.98 -9.74 7.66
N ASP A 20 6.57 -11.00 7.43
CA ASP A 20 7.45 -12.04 6.93
C ASP A 20 7.41 -12.06 5.39
N ILE A 21 8.43 -11.47 4.77
CA ILE A 21 8.57 -11.35 3.31
C ILE A 21 8.56 -12.72 2.61
N LYS A 22 8.97 -13.80 3.28
CA LYS A 22 9.01 -15.15 2.69
C LYS A 22 7.64 -15.81 2.64
N GLN A 23 6.79 -15.51 3.61
CA GLN A 23 5.45 -16.10 3.73
C GLN A 23 4.38 -15.21 3.09
N GLU A 24 4.58 -13.90 3.12
CA GLU A 24 3.61 -12.91 2.67
C GLU A 24 3.94 -12.39 1.28
N LYS A 25 2.90 -12.12 0.48
CA LYS A 25 3.07 -11.55 -0.87
C LYS A 25 3.36 -10.05 -0.74
N THR A 26 4.62 -9.75 -0.54
CA THR A 26 5.15 -8.39 -0.35
C THR A 26 5.74 -7.86 -1.65
N VAL A 27 5.44 -6.60 -1.97
CA VAL A 27 6.00 -5.90 -3.13
C VAL A 27 6.68 -4.62 -2.68
N PHE A 28 7.72 -4.21 -3.42
CA PHE A 28 8.46 -2.98 -3.17
C PHE A 28 8.23 -2.01 -4.33
N ASP A 29 8.04 -0.73 -4.01
CA ASP A 29 7.79 0.33 -4.99
C ASP A 29 8.38 1.68 -4.51
N THR A 30 8.43 2.66 -5.40
CA THR A 30 8.83 4.05 -5.09
C THR A 30 7.72 5.05 -5.39
N GLU A 31 6.65 4.63 -6.06
CA GLU A 31 5.45 5.46 -6.25
C GLU A 31 4.84 5.82 -4.89
N ARG A 32 4.56 7.11 -4.67
CA ARG A 32 3.98 7.63 -3.43
C ARG A 32 2.51 8.02 -3.59
N PHE A 33 1.97 8.06 -4.81
CA PHE A 33 0.54 8.31 -5.00
C PHE A 33 -0.29 7.06 -4.75
N LEU A 34 -0.98 7.02 -3.60
CA LEU A 34 -1.68 5.84 -3.09
C LEU A 34 -2.65 5.23 -4.10
N SER A 35 -3.46 6.05 -4.75
CA SER A 35 -4.45 5.57 -5.72
C SER A 35 -3.80 4.85 -6.91
N ARG A 36 -2.60 5.26 -7.31
CA ARG A 36 -1.89 4.63 -8.44
C ARG A 36 -1.35 3.26 -8.05
N LEU A 37 -0.78 3.15 -6.85
CA LEU A 37 -0.34 1.87 -6.28
C LEU A 37 -1.51 0.86 -6.21
N LEU A 38 -2.66 1.29 -5.69
CA LEU A 38 -3.83 0.44 -5.55
C LEU A 38 -4.34 -0.08 -6.89
N VAL A 39 -4.25 0.73 -7.96
CA VAL A 39 -4.58 0.29 -9.31
C VAL A 39 -3.51 -0.64 -9.87
N LYS A 40 -2.23 -0.27 -9.75
CA LYS A 40 -1.08 -1.05 -10.24
C LYS A 40 -1.08 -2.49 -9.70
N TYR A 41 -1.40 -2.67 -8.42
CA TYR A 41 -1.43 -3.97 -7.76
C TYR A 41 -2.81 -4.65 -7.76
N GLY A 42 -3.79 -4.11 -8.49
CA GLY A 42 -5.07 -4.77 -8.75
C GLY A 42 -6.08 -4.72 -7.58
N PHE A 43 -5.95 -3.75 -6.67
CA PHE A 43 -6.94 -3.49 -5.62
C PHE A 43 -8.16 -2.74 -6.17
N SER A 44 -7.97 -1.85 -7.15
CA SER A 44 -9.05 -1.17 -7.88
C SER A 44 -8.82 -1.24 -9.39
N LYS A 45 -9.88 -1.08 -10.20
CA LYS A 45 -9.77 -1.11 -11.67
C LYS A 45 -9.23 0.20 -12.24
N SER A 46 -9.47 1.34 -11.57
CA SER A 46 -9.02 2.65 -12.05
C SER A 46 -9.00 3.69 -10.94
N ILE A 47 -8.22 4.76 -11.11
CA ILE A 47 -8.18 5.90 -10.18
C ILE A 47 -9.55 6.59 -10.11
N SER A 48 -10.26 6.69 -11.23
CA SER A 48 -11.60 7.27 -11.27
C SER A 48 -12.62 6.50 -10.43
N GLU A 49 -12.50 5.17 -10.34
CA GLU A 49 -13.32 4.35 -9.45
C GLU A 49 -13.02 4.67 -7.98
N ILE A 50 -11.74 4.77 -7.62
CA ILE A 50 -11.31 5.19 -6.27
C ILE A 50 -11.87 6.58 -5.96
N LYS A 51 -11.73 7.55 -6.87
CA LYS A 51 -12.23 8.92 -6.68
C LYS A 51 -13.75 8.99 -6.47
N ARG A 52 -14.53 8.07 -7.06
CA ARG A 52 -15.98 8.00 -6.85
C ARG A 52 -16.34 7.37 -5.50
N ASN A 53 -15.64 6.30 -5.11
CA ASN A 53 -16.05 5.45 -3.98
C ASN A 53 -15.29 5.73 -2.67
N ARG A 54 -14.03 6.16 -2.75
CA ARG A 54 -13.07 6.31 -1.65
C ARG A 54 -12.11 7.48 -1.92
N LYS A 55 -12.66 8.70 -1.84
CA LYS A 55 -11.90 9.95 -2.06
C LYS A 55 -10.72 10.11 -1.09
N ASP A 56 -10.81 9.51 0.09
CA ASP A 56 -9.77 9.46 1.11
C ASP A 56 -8.47 8.78 0.62
N LEU A 57 -8.56 7.90 -0.38
CA LEU A 57 -7.40 7.20 -0.95
C LEU A 57 -6.72 7.99 -2.09
N ILE A 58 -7.29 9.14 -2.47
CA ILE A 58 -6.73 10.06 -3.48
C ILE A 58 -5.79 11.04 -2.76
N ARG A 59 -4.62 10.54 -2.37
CA ARG A 59 -3.59 11.32 -1.68
C ARG A 59 -2.19 10.75 -1.91
N ASN A 60 -1.19 11.56 -1.61
CA ASN A 60 0.19 11.10 -1.55
C ASN A 60 0.53 10.53 -0.16
N LEU A 61 1.53 9.67 -0.16
CA LEU A 61 2.14 9.03 0.99
C LEU A 61 3.47 9.73 1.28
N ASP A 62 3.36 10.98 1.76
CA ASP A 62 4.50 11.88 1.91
C ASP A 62 5.32 11.61 3.18
N ASN A 63 4.64 11.21 4.26
CA ASN A 63 5.26 10.94 5.54
C ASN A 63 5.48 9.44 5.74
N THR A 64 6.54 9.08 6.45
CA THR A 64 6.76 7.71 6.93
C THR A 64 5.60 7.29 7.83
N ASP A 65 4.97 6.18 7.50
CA ASP A 65 3.83 5.64 8.23
C ASP A 65 3.64 4.15 7.90
N MET A 66 2.79 3.47 8.68
CA MET A 66 2.30 2.14 8.38
C MET A 66 0.78 2.11 8.51
N GLU A 67 0.07 1.82 7.42
CA GLU A 67 -1.39 1.80 7.41
C GLU A 67 -1.98 0.57 6.73
N MET A 68 -3.14 0.12 7.22
CA MET A 68 -3.92 -0.95 6.61
C MET A 68 -5.11 -0.38 5.85
N ILE A 69 -5.17 -0.68 4.56
CA ILE A 69 -6.25 -0.25 3.69
C ILE A 69 -7.15 -1.43 3.39
N LYS A 70 -8.42 -1.30 3.79
CA LYS A 70 -9.49 -2.24 3.45
C LYS A 70 -10.30 -1.73 2.25
N LEU A 71 -10.36 -2.54 1.20
CA LEU A 71 -11.12 -2.31 -0.03
C LEU A 71 -12.07 -3.49 -0.27
N GLY A 72 -13.29 -3.36 0.22
CA GLY A 72 -14.28 -4.44 0.21
C GLY A 72 -13.81 -5.63 1.05
N LYS A 73 -13.61 -6.79 0.41
CA LYS A 73 -13.05 -8.01 1.04
C LYS A 73 -11.51 -8.06 1.02
N LYS A 74 -10.86 -7.18 0.24
CA LYS A 74 -9.40 -7.13 0.13
C LYS A 74 -8.82 -6.25 1.25
N LYS A 75 -7.66 -6.63 1.77
CA LYS A 75 -6.88 -5.84 2.72
C LYS A 75 -5.45 -5.78 2.21
N VAL A 76 -4.79 -4.64 2.42
CA VAL A 76 -3.38 -4.45 2.11
C VAL A 76 -2.74 -3.58 3.18
N TRP A 77 -1.55 -3.96 3.63
CA TRP A 77 -0.71 -3.11 4.44
C TRP A 77 0.19 -2.29 3.55
N ILE A 78 0.33 -1.01 3.88
CA ILE A 78 1.25 -0.10 3.22
C ILE A 78 2.24 0.37 4.26
N VAL A 79 3.52 0.16 3.98
CA VAL A 79 4.63 0.66 4.80
C VAL A 79 5.35 1.72 3.98
N ILE A 80 5.42 2.93 4.52
CA ILE A 80 6.03 4.08 3.87
C ILE A 80 7.34 4.36 4.57
N GLY A 81 8.44 4.24 3.83
CA GLY A 81 9.78 4.56 4.26
C GLY A 81 10.27 5.91 3.73
N GLU A 82 11.57 6.14 3.90
CA GLU A 82 12.29 7.26 3.27
C GLU A 82 12.59 6.97 1.79
#